data_AF-A0A2K3TJS6-F1
#
_entry.id   AF-A0A2K3TJS6-F1
#
_cell.length_a   1.000
_cell.length_b   1.000
_cell.length_c   1.000
_cell.angle_alpha   90.00
_cell.angle_beta   90.00
_cell.angle_gamma   90.00
#
_symmetry.space_group_name_H-M   'P 1'
#
loop_
_entity.id
_entity.type
_entity.pdbx_description
1 polymer ?
#
loop_
_entity_poly.entity_id
_entity_poly.type
_entity_poly.pdbx_seq_one_letter_code
_entity_poly.pdbx_strand_id
1 'polypeptide(L)'
;LQREGFQPFFACQTRVRDQSRREYTKHMLRLRRAGEINGEHVPEIILLNSHDGTSSYQMLPGYFRFVCQNGCVCGQSLGEVRVPHRGNVVEKVI
;
A
#
# COMPACT_ATOMS: atom_id res chain seq x y z
N LEU A 1 -2.30 -5.33 -11.54
CA LEU A 1 -1.04 -5.89 -11.00
C LEU A 1 -0.98 -7.43 -10.97
N GLN A 2 -2.09 -8.16 -10.78
CA GLN A 2 -2.04 -9.63 -10.81
C GLN A 2 -1.56 -10.21 -12.15
N ARG A 3 -1.95 -9.61 -13.27
CA ARG A 3 -1.45 -9.96 -14.62
C ARG A 3 0.07 -9.77 -14.76
N GLU A 4 0.64 -8.83 -14.01
CA GLU A 4 2.08 -8.57 -13.95
C GLU A 4 2.82 -9.53 -12.99
N GLY A 5 2.12 -10.52 -12.43
CA GLY A 5 2.68 -11.52 -11.53
C GLY A 5 2.77 -11.09 -10.06
N PHE A 6 2.18 -9.97 -9.66
CA PHE A 6 2.14 -9.54 -8.25
C PHE A 6 0.94 -10.13 -7.51
N GLN A 7 1.16 -10.59 -6.28
CA GLN A 7 0.14 -11.15 -5.40
C GLN A 7 0.16 -10.45 -4.04
N PRO A 8 -1.01 -10.22 -3.41
CA PRO A 8 -1.07 -9.73 -2.04
C PRO A 8 -0.46 -10.77 -1.10
N PHE A 9 0.43 -10.33 -0.22
CA PHE A 9 0.97 -11.20 0.84
C PHE A 9 0.75 -10.63 2.25
N PHE A 10 0.49 -9.33 2.37
CA PHE A 10 0.16 -8.69 3.64
C PHE A 10 -0.85 -7.57 3.44
N ALA A 11 -1.79 -7.47 4.37
CA ALA A 11 -2.77 -6.40 4.46
C ALA A 11 -2.89 -5.95 5.91
N CYS A 12 -2.89 -4.65 6.14
CA CYS A 12 -3.26 -4.10 7.44
C CYS A 12 -4.08 -2.83 7.31
N GLN A 13 -4.88 -2.55 8.32
CA GLN A 13 -5.68 -1.34 8.42
C GLN A 13 -5.31 -0.62 9.71
N THR A 14 -5.12 0.69 9.62
CA THR A 14 -4.77 1.51 10.78
C THR A 14 -5.87 1.45 11.82
N ARG A 15 -5.48 1.16 13.07
CA ARG A 15 -6.39 1.19 14.23
C ARG A 15 -6.81 2.62 14.52
N VAL A 16 -8.07 2.80 14.90
CA VAL A 16 -8.63 4.08 15.33
C VAL A 16 -9.13 4.02 16.76
N ARG A 17 -9.10 5.19 17.41
CA ARG A 17 -9.74 5.39 18.72
C ARG A 17 -11.25 5.55 18.58
N ASP A 18 -11.69 6.29 17.56
CA ASP A 18 -13.09 6.48 17.23
C ASP A 18 -13.55 5.39 16.25
N GLN A 19 -14.48 4.54 16.69
CA GLN A 19 -14.99 3.41 15.89
C GLN A 19 -15.79 3.87 14.66
N SER A 20 -16.40 5.05 14.69
CA SER A 20 -17.15 5.59 13.55
C SER A 20 -16.25 5.82 12.33
N ARG A 21 -14.95 6.03 12.56
CA ARG A 21 -13.96 6.26 11.50
C ARG A 21 -13.34 4.99 10.95
N ARG A 22 -13.63 3.82 11.53
CA ARG A 22 -12.93 2.57 11.21
C ARG A 22 -12.94 2.28 9.71
N GLU A 23 -14.07 2.40 9.05
CA GLU A 23 -14.21 2.08 7.61
C GLU A 23 -13.48 3.06 6.67
N TYR A 24 -13.00 4.17 7.19
CA TYR A 24 -12.36 5.23 6.41
C TYR A 24 -10.85 5.30 6.59
N THR A 25 -10.29 4.47 7.46
CA THR A 25 -8.88 4.56 7.84
C THR A 25 -7.96 4.15 6.72
N LYS A 26 -6.68 4.53 6.86
CA LYS A 26 -5.66 4.11 5.91
C LYS A 26 -5.52 2.58 5.94
N HIS A 27 -5.63 1.99 4.77
CA HIS A 27 -5.29 0.61 4.47
C HIS A 27 -3.91 0.55 3.83
N MET A 28 -3.17 -0.49 4.16
CA MET A 28 -1.91 -0.85 3.53
C MET A 28 -2.05 -2.24 2.94
N LEU A 29 -1.76 -2.36 1.65
CA LEU A 29 -1.58 -3.65 0.98
C LEU A 29 -0.14 -3.75 0.50
N ARG A 30 0.51 -4.88 0.75
CA ARG A 30 1.85 -5.15 0.23
C ARG A 30 1.76 -6.28 -0.77
N LEU A 31 2.29 -6.02 -1.95
CA LEU A 31 2.29 -6.95 -3.08
C LEU A 31 3.73 -7.40 -3.35
N ARG A 32 3.93 -8.70 -3.52
CA ARG A 32 5.20 -9.32 -3.93
C ARG A 32 5.00 -10.08 -5.23
N ARG A 33 6.07 -10.29 -6.00
CA ARG A 33 6.02 -11.14 -7.19
C ARG A 33 5.82 -12.60 -6.79
N ALA A 34 5.04 -13.34 -7.57
CA ALA A 34 4.85 -14.77 -7.38
C ALA A 34 6.22 -15.49 -7.40
N GLY A 35 6.47 -16.36 -6.41
CA GLY A 35 7.74 -17.07 -6.25
C GLY A 35 8.75 -16.41 -5.31
N GLU A 36 8.61 -15.12 -5.00
CA GLU A 36 9.53 -14.37 -4.12
C GLU A 36 8.87 -13.98 -2.78
N ILE A 37 7.72 -14.58 -2.45
CA ILE A 37 6.88 -14.16 -1.32
C ILE A 37 7.60 -14.29 0.03
N ASN A 38 8.54 -15.23 0.20
CA ASN A 38 9.20 -15.49 1.48
C ASN A 38 10.60 -14.86 1.61
N GLY A 39 11.07 -14.12 0.61
CA GLY A 39 12.38 -13.49 0.69
C GLY A 39 12.40 -12.33 1.71
N GLU A 40 13.55 -12.13 2.37
CA GLU A 40 13.73 -11.05 3.35
C GLU A 40 13.84 -9.68 2.68
N HIS A 41 14.54 -9.60 1.54
CA HIS A 41 14.69 -8.41 0.71
C HIS A 41 14.24 -8.72 -0.71
N VAL A 42 12.98 -8.44 -1.01
CA VAL A 42 12.38 -8.69 -2.32
C VAL A 42 11.73 -7.43 -2.86
N PRO A 43 11.63 -7.29 -4.19
CA PRO A 43 10.86 -6.21 -4.79
C PRO A 43 9.40 -6.26 -4.33
N GLU A 44 8.93 -5.14 -3.83
CA GLU A 44 7.59 -4.97 -3.28
C GLU A 44 6.92 -3.71 -3.80
N ILE A 45 5.60 -3.78 -3.91
CA ILE A 45 4.75 -2.62 -4.13
C ILE A 45 3.86 -2.46 -2.90
N ILE A 46 3.99 -1.32 -2.21
CA ILE A 46 3.11 -0.95 -1.11
C ILE A 46 2.03 -0.01 -1.64
N LEU A 47 0.77 -0.41 -1.48
CA LEU A 47 -0.39 0.41 -1.77
C LEU A 47 -0.93 0.98 -0.46
N LEU A 48 -1.10 2.30 -0.42
CA LEU A 48 -1.78 3.00 0.67
C LEU A 48 -3.03 3.67 0.13
N ASN A 49 -4.15 3.49 0.83
CA ASN A 49 -5.41 4.11 0.45
C ASN A 49 -6.24 4.46 1.69
N SER A 50 -7.02 5.54 1.64
CA SER A 50 -8.05 5.89 2.64
C SER A 50 -9.32 6.33 1.93
N HIS A 51 -10.48 5.92 2.42
CA HIS A 51 -11.75 6.16 1.73
C HIS A 51 -12.42 7.50 2.10
N ASP A 52 -11.92 8.27 3.08
CA ASP A 52 -12.48 9.59 3.44
C ASP A 52 -11.92 10.77 2.62
N GLY A 53 -11.06 10.50 1.63
CA GLY A 53 -10.46 11.55 0.81
C GLY A 53 -9.46 12.45 1.55
N THR A 54 -9.11 12.14 2.80
CA THR A 54 -8.15 12.92 3.61
C THR A 54 -6.70 12.60 3.29
N SER A 55 -6.43 11.42 2.72
CA SER A 55 -5.12 11.03 2.22
C SER A 55 -5.20 10.58 0.77
N SER A 56 -4.13 10.75 0.00
CA SER A 56 -4.08 10.27 -1.39
C SER A 56 -3.94 8.76 -1.47
N TYR A 57 -4.39 8.16 -2.57
CA TYR A 57 -3.89 6.85 -2.96
C TYR A 57 -2.40 6.96 -3.28
N GLN A 58 -1.60 6.04 -2.75
CA GLN A 58 -0.14 6.00 -2.96
C GLN A 58 0.29 4.59 -3.35
N MET A 59 1.20 4.52 -4.31
CA MET A 59 1.90 3.31 -4.71
C MET A 59 3.40 3.54 -4.56
N LEU A 60 4.04 2.73 -3.73
CA LEU A 60 5.46 2.81 -3.38
C LEU A 60 6.14 1.50 -3.82
N PRO A 61 6.73 1.45 -5.03
CA PRO A 61 7.63 0.36 -5.42
C PRO A 61 8.96 0.48 -4.68
N GLY A 62 9.53 -0.64 -4.22
CA GLY A 62 10.80 -0.62 -3.52
C GLY A 62 11.23 -1.96 -2.95
N TYR A 63 12.32 -1.94 -2.21
CA TYR A 63 12.81 -3.08 -1.44
C TYR A 63 12.52 -2.80 0.03
N PHE A 64 11.55 -3.50 0.60
CA PHE A 64 11.06 -3.21 1.95
C PHE A 64 11.16 -4.44 2.86
N ARG A 65 11.75 -4.21 4.04
CA ARG A 65 11.75 -5.15 5.16
C ARG A 65 10.59 -4.83 6.10
N PHE A 66 9.88 -5.87 6.53
CA PHE A 66 8.87 -5.75 7.57
C PHE A 66 9.51 -5.40 8.93
N VAL A 67 8.95 -4.43 9.65
CA VAL A 67 9.38 -4.06 11.01
C VAL A 67 8.33 -4.44 12.05
N CYS A 68 7.06 -4.06 11.85
CA CYS A 68 5.98 -4.42 12.77
C CYS A 68 4.60 -4.50 12.11
N GLN A 69 3.67 -5.20 12.77
CA GLN A 69 2.31 -5.48 12.24
C GLN A 69 1.43 -4.23 12.08
N ASN A 70 1.85 -3.08 12.62
CA ASN A 70 1.15 -1.80 12.45
C ASN A 70 1.45 -1.11 11.10
N GLY A 71 2.10 -1.82 10.17
CA GLY A 71 2.46 -1.28 8.85
C GLY A 71 3.82 -0.57 8.80
N CYS A 72 4.67 -0.71 9.83
CA CYS A 72 6.02 -0.16 9.77
C CYS A 72 6.92 -1.03 8.89
N VAL A 73 7.59 -0.40 7.93
CA VAL A 73 8.55 -1.02 7.00
C VAL A 73 9.80 -0.15 6.90
N CYS A 74 10.93 -0.78 6.64
CA CYS A 74 12.22 -0.10 6.42
C CYS A 74 12.81 -0.56 5.08
N GLY A 75 13.39 0.35 4.32
CA GLY A 75 14.01 0.01 3.06
C GLY A 75 14.11 1.17 2.09
N GLN A 76 14.36 0.84 0.82
CA GLN A 76 14.58 1.82 -0.23
C GLN A 76 13.38 1.86 -1.18
N SER A 77 12.79 3.04 -1.32
CA SER A 77 11.80 3.30 -2.37
C SER A 77 12.49 3.59 -3.71
N LEU A 78 11.93 3.04 -4.78
CA LEU A 78 12.34 3.30 -6.16
C LEU A 78 11.52 4.42 -6.81
N GLY A 79 10.54 4.98 -6.09
CA GLY A 79 9.68 6.07 -6.55
C GLY A 79 8.34 6.10 -5.80
N GLU A 80 7.51 7.08 -6.10
CA GLU A 80 6.14 7.15 -5.58
C GLU A 80 5.20 7.59 -6.70
N VAL A 81 4.09 6.88 -6.85
CA VAL A 81 2.92 7.38 -7.58
C VAL A 81 1.88 7.80 -6.56
N ARG A 82 1.38 9.02 -6.66
CA ARG A 82 0.37 9.58 -5.75
C ARG A 82 -0.81 10.13 -6.54
N VAL A 83 -2.01 9.65 -6.21
CA VAL A 83 -3.26 10.09 -6.83
C VAL A 83 -4.17 10.69 -5.75
N PRO A 84 -4.39 12.02 -5.75
CA PRO A 84 -5.29 12.65 -4.79
C PRO A 84 -6.75 12.26 -5.08
N HIS A 85 -7.59 12.15 -4.04
CA HIS A 85 -9.03 11.88 -4.21
C HIS A 85 -9.84 13.14 -4.59
N ARG A 86 -9.20 14.21 -5.05
CA ARG A 86 -9.85 15.48 -5.44
C ARG A 86 -9.67 15.74 -6.93
N GLY A 87 -10.76 16.13 -7.60
CA GLY A 87 -10.81 16.42 -9.04
C GLY A 87 -11.23 15.21 -9.89
N ASN A 88 -11.30 15.40 -11.21
CA ASN A 88 -11.50 14.28 -12.14
C ASN A 88 -10.19 13.49 -12.26
N VAL A 89 -10.11 12.37 -11.54
CA VAL A 89 -8.88 11.58 -11.38
C VAL A 89 -8.95 10.20 -12.00
N VAL A 90 -10.03 9.88 -12.73
CA VAL A 90 -10.23 8.56 -13.35
C VAL A 90 -9.08 8.20 -14.29
N GLU A 91 -8.61 9.15 -15.09
CA GLU A 91 -7.49 8.95 -16.03
C GLU A 91 -6.12 8.83 -15.35
N LYS A 92 -6.02 9.12 -14.05
CA LYS A 92 -4.79 9.04 -13.26
C LYS A 92 -4.69 7.73 -12.47
N VAL A 93 -5.73 6.90 -12.51
CA VAL A 93 -5.76 5.58 -11.87
C VAL A 93 -5.49 4.54 -12.95
N ILE A 94 -4.47 3.71 -12.72
CA ILE A 94 -3.95 2.69 -13.65
C ILE A 94 -4.53 1.32 -13.31
#